data_AF-A0A2H0VM48-F1
#
_entry.id   AF-A0A2H0VM48-F1
#
_cell.length_a   1.000
_cell.length_b   1.000
_cell.length_c   1.000
_cell.angle_alpha   90.00
_cell.angle_beta   90.00
_cell.angle_gamma   90.00
#
_symmetry.space_group_name_H-M   'P 1'
#
loop_
_entity.id
_entity.type
_entity.pdbx_description
1 polymer ?
#
loop_
_entity_poly.entity_id
_entity_poly.type
_entity_poly.pdbx_seq_one_letter_code
_entity_poly.pdbx_strand_id
1 'polypeptide(L)'
;MKQTGVVTNNQKQSPDISWSEIIEIVLSERFVEAFAQIPTETIKFASNQINRKFIIQSILKVLRDKKSTLATQESAEGIADRLIKYAKIQVSEEG
;
A
#
# COMPACT_ATOMS: atom_id res chain seq x y z
N MET A 1 3.11 23.27 -32.80
CA MET A 1 2.15 22.44 -32.03
C MET A 1 2.82 21.10 -31.76
N LYS A 2 3.19 20.79 -30.51
CA LYS A 2 3.92 19.56 -30.18
C LYS A 2 2.90 18.47 -29.81
N GLN A 3 2.73 17.48 -30.68
CA GLN A 3 2.13 16.19 -30.34
C GLN A 3 3.10 15.44 -29.42
N THR A 4 2.77 15.36 -28.14
CA THR A 4 3.36 14.37 -27.23
C THR A 4 2.55 13.09 -27.35
N GLY A 5 3.13 12.09 -28.02
CA GLY A 5 2.61 10.74 -28.11
C GLY A 5 2.49 10.13 -26.72
N VAL A 6 1.31 9.61 -26.42
CA VAL A 6 1.03 8.79 -25.25
C VAL A 6 1.73 7.45 -25.46
N VAL A 7 2.75 7.17 -24.65
CA VAL A 7 3.42 5.86 -24.63
C VAL A 7 2.59 4.93 -23.74
N THR A 8 1.71 4.15 -24.35
CA THR A 8 0.99 3.05 -23.70
C THR A 8 1.97 1.94 -23.38
N ASN A 9 2.54 1.98 -22.18
CA ASN A 9 3.43 0.93 -21.69
C ASN A 9 2.58 -0.15 -21.01
N ASN A 10 2.31 -1.25 -21.74
CA ASN A 10 1.75 -2.50 -21.24
C ASN A 10 2.72 -3.22 -20.28
N GLN A 11 3.17 -2.56 -19.23
CA GLN A 11 3.64 -3.26 -18.04
C GLN A 11 2.39 -3.68 -17.29
N LYS A 12 2.37 -4.92 -16.81
CA LYS A 12 1.36 -5.44 -15.89
C LYS A 12 1.37 -4.53 -14.67
N GLN A 13 0.60 -3.44 -14.73
CA GLN A 13 0.61 -2.37 -13.76
C GLN A 13 0.17 -3.04 -12.46
N SER A 14 1.12 -3.16 -11.53
CA SER A 14 0.73 -3.14 -10.13
C SER A 14 -0.21 -1.94 -10.01
N PRO A 15 -1.39 -2.08 -9.39
CA PRO A 15 -2.28 -0.94 -9.24
C PRO A 15 -1.46 0.27 -8.77
N ASP A 16 -1.77 1.46 -9.28
CA ASP A 16 -1.05 2.68 -8.91
C ASP A 16 -1.35 2.96 -7.42
N ILE A 17 -0.62 2.24 -6.56
CA ILE A 17 -0.85 2.22 -5.13
C ILE A 17 -0.06 3.39 -4.57
N SER A 18 -0.79 4.41 -4.12
CA SER A 18 -0.26 5.54 -3.35
C SER A 18 0.24 5.07 -1.97
N TRP A 19 1.36 4.36 -1.93
CA TRP A 19 1.94 3.81 -0.69
C TRP A 19 2.21 4.89 0.36
N SER A 20 2.49 6.13 -0.06
CA SER A 20 2.59 7.26 0.86
C SER A 20 1.30 7.51 1.63
N GLU A 21 0.19 7.68 0.92
CA GLU A 21 -1.12 7.94 1.54
C GLU A 21 -1.57 6.76 2.40
N ILE A 22 -1.33 5.54 1.95
CA ILE A 22 -1.65 4.33 2.71
C ILE A 22 -0.84 4.26 4.01
N ILE A 23 0.44 4.61 3.99
CA ILE A 23 1.25 4.64 5.22
C ILE A 23 0.71 5.71 6.19
N GLU A 24 0.28 6.86 5.69
CA GLU A 24 -0.35 7.88 6.54
C GLU A 24 -1.66 7.40 7.15
N ILE A 25 -2.50 6.70 6.37
CA ILE A 25 -3.71 6.04 6.85
C ILE A 25 -3.37 5.00 7.92
N VAL A 26 -2.42 4.10 7.65
CA VAL A 26 -2.02 2.99 8.55
C VAL A 26 -1.44 3.51 9.87
N LEU A 27 -0.75 4.63 9.83
CA LEU A 27 -0.18 5.29 11.02
C LEU A 27 -1.17 6.21 11.73
N SER A 28 -2.33 6.51 11.13
CA SER A 28 -3.34 7.39 11.72
C SER A 28 -3.95 6.78 12.98
N GLU A 29 -4.24 7.63 13.96
CA GLU A 29 -5.00 7.25 15.16
C GLU A 29 -6.43 6.78 14.78
N ARG A 30 -6.99 7.35 13.71
CA ARG A 30 -8.29 6.98 13.15
C ARG A 30 -8.15 5.93 12.03
N PHE A 31 -7.22 5.00 12.21
CA PHE A 31 -6.90 3.99 11.20
C PHE A 31 -8.12 3.27 10.66
N VAL A 32 -9.06 2.82 11.52
CA VAL A 32 -10.23 2.02 11.07
C VAL A 32 -11.12 2.80 10.12
N GLU A 33 -11.40 4.07 10.42
CA GLU A 33 -12.19 4.96 9.57
C GLU A 33 -11.44 5.28 8.28
N ALA A 34 -10.14 5.58 8.39
CA ALA A 34 -9.31 5.95 7.26
C ALA A 34 -9.01 4.76 6.33
N PHE A 35 -9.03 3.52 6.86
CA PHE A 35 -8.84 2.30 6.09
C PHE A 35 -9.92 2.10 5.02
N ALA A 36 -11.15 2.53 5.30
CA ALA A 36 -12.24 2.49 4.33
C ALA A 36 -11.98 3.36 3.09
N GLN A 37 -11.04 4.30 3.17
CA GLN A 37 -10.62 5.15 2.04
C GLN A 37 -9.56 4.48 1.16
N ILE A 38 -8.99 3.35 1.58
CA ILE A 38 -8.01 2.61 0.77
C ILE A 38 -8.76 1.93 -0.39
N PRO A 39 -8.30 2.08 -1.65
CA PRO A 39 -8.95 1.45 -2.79
C PRO A 39 -9.06 -0.08 -2.63
N THR A 40 -10.22 -0.65 -3.01
CA THR A 40 -10.47 -2.09 -2.91
C THR A 40 -9.43 -2.94 -3.64
N GLU A 41 -8.86 -2.46 -4.75
CA GLU A 41 -7.78 -3.15 -5.47
C GLU A 41 -6.51 -3.26 -4.62
N THR A 42 -6.18 -2.21 -3.87
CA THR A 42 -5.07 -2.22 -2.91
C THR A 42 -5.35 -3.17 -1.76
N ILE A 43 -6.59 -3.23 -1.28
CA ILE A 43 -7.02 -4.19 -0.24
C ILE A 43 -6.86 -5.63 -0.73
N LYS A 44 -7.34 -5.95 -1.94
CA LYS A 44 -7.17 -7.27 -2.56
C LYS A 44 -5.69 -7.60 -2.82
N PHE A 45 -4.90 -6.61 -3.22
CA PHE A 45 -3.46 -6.77 -3.38
C PHE A 45 -2.79 -7.09 -2.04
N ALA A 46 -3.18 -6.39 -0.97
CA ALA A 46 -2.61 -6.55 0.36
C ALA A 46 -3.06 -7.84 1.06
N SER A 47 -4.27 -8.33 0.83
CA SER A 47 -4.75 -9.56 1.46
C SER A 47 -3.98 -10.82 1.02
N ASN A 48 -3.33 -10.76 -0.15
CA ASN A 48 -2.53 -11.86 -0.69
C ASN A 48 -1.12 -11.92 -0.06
N GLN A 49 -0.82 -13.02 0.63
CA GLN A 49 0.46 -13.23 1.31
C GLN A 49 1.67 -13.21 0.37
N ILE A 50 1.51 -13.61 -0.90
CA ILE A 50 2.59 -13.58 -1.91
C ILE A 50 3.08 -12.14 -2.10
N ASN A 51 2.18 -11.17 -1.98
CA ASN A 51 2.50 -9.76 -2.17
C ASN A 51 3.19 -9.12 -0.95
N ARG A 52 3.19 -9.78 0.22
CA ARG A 52 3.76 -9.24 1.48
C ARG A 52 5.17 -8.68 1.29
N LYS A 53 6.03 -9.39 0.57
CA LYS A 53 7.41 -8.94 0.32
C LYS A 53 7.47 -7.62 -0.45
N PHE A 54 6.62 -7.45 -1.47
CA PHE A 54 6.56 -6.23 -2.26
C PHE A 54 6.00 -5.06 -1.45
N ILE A 55 4.99 -5.32 -0.62
CA ILE A 55 4.38 -4.34 0.27
C ILE A 55 5.43 -3.78 1.25
N ILE A 56 6.19 -4.67 1.91
CA ILE A 56 7.25 -4.27 2.84
C ILE A 56 8.31 -3.43 2.12
N GLN A 57 8.74 -3.83 0.91
CA GLN A 57 9.73 -3.04 0.17
C GLN A 57 9.21 -1.66 -0.24
N SER A 58 7.97 -1.56 -0.69
CA SER A 58 7.32 -0.28 -1.00
C SER A 58 7.20 0.60 0.23
N ILE A 59 6.76 0.05 1.36
CA ILE A 59 6.67 0.79 2.62
C ILE A 59 8.05 1.28 3.05
N LEU A 60 9.05 0.41 3.04
CA LEU A 60 10.40 0.76 3.45
C LEU A 60 11.01 1.83 2.54
N LYS A 61 10.72 1.80 1.23
CA LYS A 61 11.14 2.86 0.29
C LYS A 61 10.51 4.20 0.66
N VAL A 62 9.21 4.23 0.94
CA VAL A 62 8.52 5.46 1.31
C VAL A 62 8.95 5.98 2.68
N LEU A 63 9.18 5.10 3.65
CA LEU A 63 9.68 5.51 4.97
C LEU A 63 11.07 6.13 4.83
N ARG A 64 11.97 5.56 4.01
CA ARG A 64 13.28 6.18 3.74
C ARG A 64 13.17 7.58 3.15
N ASP A 65 12.21 7.79 2.25
CA ASP A 65 12.00 9.05 1.55
C ASP A 65 11.35 10.13 2.45
N LYS A 66 10.30 9.75 3.20
CA LYS A 66 9.42 10.71 3.89
C LYS A 66 9.50 10.71 5.41
N LYS A 67 9.91 9.59 6.01
CA LYS A 67 9.92 9.37 7.48
C LYS A 67 11.18 8.60 7.88
N SER A 68 12.36 9.14 7.58
CA SER A 68 13.64 8.43 7.71
C SER A 68 13.91 7.87 9.11
N THR A 69 13.33 8.45 10.17
CA THR A 69 13.42 7.94 11.55
C THR A 69 12.70 6.62 11.76
N LEU A 70 11.68 6.33 10.95
CA LEU A 70 10.88 5.11 10.97
C LEU A 70 11.29 4.13 9.87
N ALA A 71 12.36 4.43 9.10
CA ALA A 71 12.78 3.64 7.95
C ALA A 71 13.52 2.35 8.31
N THR A 72 13.03 1.63 9.32
CA THR A 72 13.56 0.33 9.74
C THR A 72 12.75 -0.81 9.12
N GLN A 73 13.40 -1.96 8.98
CA GLN A 73 12.76 -3.19 8.53
C GLN A 73 11.57 -3.55 9.43
N GLU A 74 11.74 -3.46 10.75
CA GLU A 74 10.70 -3.73 11.74
C GLU A 74 9.47 -2.81 11.58
N SER A 75 9.68 -1.51 11.37
CA SER A 75 8.58 -0.57 11.14
C SER A 75 7.82 -0.87 9.86
N ALA A 76 8.54 -1.18 8.78
CA ALA A 76 7.92 -1.54 7.51
C ALA A 76 7.12 -2.84 7.61
N GLU A 77 7.62 -3.83 8.35
CA GLU A 77 6.91 -5.09 8.61
C GLU A 77 5.68 -4.90 9.49
N GLY A 78 5.74 -4.07 10.54
CA GLY A 78 4.60 -3.77 11.39
C GLY A 78 3.47 -3.07 10.63
N ILE A 79 3.80 -2.09 9.78
CA ILE A 79 2.82 -1.41 8.91
C ILE A 79 2.23 -2.39 7.90
N ALA A 80 3.07 -3.23 7.27
CA ALA A 80 2.61 -4.24 6.32
C ALA A 80 1.67 -5.25 6.99
N ASP A 81 2.03 -5.76 8.17
CA ASP A 81 1.22 -6.74 8.89
C ASP A 81 -0.15 -6.17 9.28
N ARG A 82 -0.17 -4.93 9.79
CA ARG A 82 -1.42 -4.23 10.12
C ARG A 82 -2.31 -4.07 8.88
N LEU A 83 -1.74 -3.64 7.75
CA LEU A 83 -2.46 -3.51 6.49
C LEU A 83 -3.02 -4.86 6.01
N ILE A 84 -2.20 -5.91 5.99
CA ILE A 84 -2.58 -7.26 5.53
C ILE A 84 -3.68 -7.85 6.43
N LYS A 85 -3.57 -7.68 7.75
CA LYS A 85 -4.56 -8.18 8.71
C LYS A 85 -5.95 -7.60 8.44
N TYR A 86 -6.05 -6.28 8.30
CA TYR A 86 -7.33 -5.62 8.02
C TYR A 86 -7.82 -5.90 6.60
N ALA A 87 -6.91 -6.02 5.64
CA ALA A 87 -7.28 -6.38 4.27
C ALA A 87 -7.89 -7.79 4.19
N LYS A 88 -7.38 -8.74 4.96
CA LYS A 88 -7.96 -10.09 5.07
C LYS A 88 -9.35 -10.08 5.69
N ILE A 89 -9.55 -9.31 6.75
CA ILE A 89 -10.86 -9.19 7.41
C ILE A 89 -11.90 -8.67 6.41
N GLN A 90 -11.61 -7.56 5.73
CA GLN A 90 -12.54 -6.99 4.74
C GLN A 90 -12.88 -7.96 3.60
N VAL A 91 -11.89 -8.65 3.04
CA VAL A 91 -12.13 -9.60 1.93
C VAL A 91 -12.90 -10.84 2.41
N SER A 92 -12.79 -11.23 3.69
CA SER A 92 -13.57 -12.33 4.27
C SER A 92 -15.01 -11.93 4.61
N GLU A 93 -15.31 -10.66 4.85
CA GLU A 93 -16.68 -10.19 5.11
C GLU A 93 -17.50 -9.98 3.82
N GLU A 94 -16.83 -9.78 2.67
CA GLU A 94 -17.48 -9.69 1.35
C GLU A 94 -17.66 -11.06 0.64
N GLY A 95 -17.25 -12.16 1.27
CA GLY A 95 -17.19 -13.51 0.68
C GLY A 95 -18.23 -14.49 1.17
#